data_AF-A0A0F3N4C2-F1
#
_entry.id   AF-A0A0F3N4C2-F1
#
_cell.length_a   1.000
_cell.length_b   1.000
_cell.length_c   1.000
_cell.angle_alpha   90.00
_cell.angle_beta   90.00
_cell.angle_gamma   90.00
#
_symmetry.space_group_name_H-M   'P 1'
#
loop_
_entity.id
_entity.type
_entity.pdbx_description
1 polymer ?
#
loop_
_entity_poly.entity_id
_entity_poly.type
_entity_poly.pdbx_seq_one_letter_code
_entity_poly.pdbx_strand_id
1 'polypeptide(L)'
;MCMVSLGGINLGTSMQKGVKDDIEGSSFYHVHWYIYPVIYWLEILLDFACLEMSQVDVAYLTEFDLLWGDDAKSAILNPESLLFGNIAAQSACIADCMSSSSGSLSNDGMFWCSGCQGSLYPFTGTTSSYNGGVGTSALIVAKFMAKLHRELLLWGYMGREGLCGKYPMPIIKKCQYRLQMTYPITEIHSCKKIGETETTWQGAREFPVKGEDFGYLIWRKRSCCLF
;
A
#
# COMPACT_ATOMS: atom_id res chain seq x y z
N MET A 1 -19.15 8.23 1.70
CA MET A 1 -17.73 7.80 1.65
C MET A 1 -16.90 9.04 1.87
N CYS A 2 -16.02 9.08 2.86
CA CYS A 2 -15.22 10.29 3.15
C CYS A 2 -13.87 10.20 2.44
N MET A 3 -13.59 11.16 1.56
CA MET A 3 -12.33 11.23 0.81
C MET A 3 -11.32 12.10 1.57
N VAL A 4 -10.56 11.49 2.49
CA VAL A 4 -9.65 12.23 3.37
C VAL A 4 -8.56 12.99 2.62
N SER A 5 -8.04 12.43 1.53
CA SER A 5 -7.01 13.06 0.69
C SER A 5 -7.53 14.18 -0.22
N LEU A 6 -8.85 14.30 -0.38
CA LEU A 6 -9.50 15.38 -1.16
C LEU A 6 -10.15 16.44 -0.25
N GLY A 7 -9.66 16.59 0.99
CA GLY A 7 -10.18 17.58 1.93
C GLY A 7 -11.47 17.16 2.63
N GLY A 8 -11.74 15.86 2.73
CA GLY A 8 -12.89 15.33 3.48
C GLY A 8 -14.23 15.44 2.72
N ILE A 9 -14.19 15.53 1.40
CA ILE A 9 -15.39 15.53 0.56
C ILE A 9 -16.11 14.20 0.75
N ASN A 10 -17.40 14.26 1.07
CA ASN A 10 -18.25 13.08 1.17
C ASN A 10 -18.89 12.77 -0.18
N LEU A 11 -18.44 11.71 -0.85
CA LEU A 11 -19.13 11.15 -2.01
C LEU A 11 -20.15 10.12 -1.54
N GLY A 12 -21.43 10.47 -1.69
CA GLY A 12 -22.57 9.60 -1.41
C GLY A 12 -22.69 9.12 0.04
N THR A 13 -23.78 8.40 0.29
CA THR A 13 -24.09 7.74 1.56
C THR A 13 -23.70 6.26 1.45
N SER A 14 -22.42 5.93 1.67
CA SER A 14 -22.04 4.52 1.82
C SER A 14 -22.42 4.02 3.22
N MET A 15 -22.99 2.83 3.27
CA MET A 15 -23.34 2.10 4.49
C MET A 15 -22.16 1.34 5.11
N GLN A 16 -21.05 1.18 4.39
CA GLN A 16 -19.89 0.45 4.89
C GLN A 16 -18.86 1.42 5.47
N LYS A 17 -18.67 1.35 6.79
CA LYS A 17 -17.58 2.01 7.51
C LYS A 17 -16.52 0.96 7.84
N GLY A 18 -15.27 1.40 7.92
CA GLY A 18 -14.21 0.60 8.51
C GLY A 18 -14.61 0.17 9.93
N VAL A 19 -14.29 -1.07 10.30
CA VAL A 19 -14.63 -1.64 11.61
C VAL A 19 -13.32 -2.00 12.29
N LYS A 20 -13.10 -1.48 13.49
CA LYS A 20 -12.04 -1.95 14.38
C LYS A 20 -12.71 -2.77 15.49
N ASP A 21 -12.38 -4.05 15.57
CA ASP A 21 -12.84 -4.93 16.63
C ASP A 21 -11.73 -5.10 17.67
N ASP A 22 -11.88 -4.42 18.80
CA ASP A 22 -10.92 -4.47 19.90
C ASP A 22 -10.94 -5.81 20.65
N ILE A 23 -11.98 -6.64 20.49
CA ILE A 23 -12.12 -7.94 21.19
C ILE A 23 -11.33 -9.02 20.48
N GLU A 24 -11.46 -9.10 19.14
CA GLU A 24 -10.70 -10.05 18.32
C GLU A 24 -9.32 -9.49 17.89
N GLY A 25 -9.08 -8.19 18.08
CA GLY A 25 -7.87 -7.51 17.60
C GLY A 25 -7.81 -7.38 16.08
N SER A 26 -8.94 -7.60 15.41
CA SER A 26 -9.08 -7.50 13.97
C SER A 26 -9.49 -6.08 13.58
N SER A 27 -9.05 -5.62 12.40
CA SER A 27 -9.50 -4.33 11.90
C SER A 27 -9.67 -4.34 10.39
N PHE A 28 -10.64 -3.58 9.92
CA PHE A 28 -11.06 -3.49 8.55
C PHE A 28 -11.01 -2.05 8.05
N TYR A 29 -10.29 -1.83 6.95
CA TYR A 29 -10.14 -0.52 6.32
C TYR A 29 -10.57 -0.55 4.85
N HIS A 30 -11.20 0.53 4.41
CA HIS A 30 -11.41 0.80 2.99
C HIS A 30 -10.25 1.64 2.44
N VAL A 31 -9.87 1.37 1.20
CA VAL A 31 -8.86 2.12 0.46
C VAL A 31 -9.51 2.87 -0.70
N HIS A 32 -9.12 4.13 -0.85
CA HIS A 32 -9.37 4.94 -2.04
C HIS A 32 -8.05 5.19 -2.75
N TRP A 33 -7.98 4.79 -4.01
CA TRP A 33 -6.77 4.90 -4.81
C TRP A 33 -6.89 6.03 -5.81
N TYR A 34 -5.95 6.96 -5.74
CA TYR A 34 -5.89 8.14 -6.60
C TYR A 34 -4.65 8.06 -7.49
N ILE A 35 -4.81 8.41 -8.76
CA ILE A 35 -3.68 8.68 -9.64
C ILE A 35 -3.34 10.14 -9.47
N TYR A 36 -2.16 10.44 -8.91
CA TYR A 36 -1.75 11.81 -8.63
C TYR A 36 -0.29 12.04 -9.09
N PRO A 37 -0.07 12.44 -10.35
CA PRO A 37 1.28 12.63 -10.89
C PRO A 37 1.87 13.99 -10.44
N VAL A 38 2.20 14.09 -9.15
CA VAL A 38 2.70 15.32 -8.51
C VAL A 38 3.90 15.92 -9.22
N ILE A 39 4.86 15.07 -9.63
CA ILE A 39 6.10 15.50 -10.26
C ILE A 39 5.83 16.21 -11.59
N TYR A 40 4.82 15.74 -12.33
CA TYR A 40 4.41 16.36 -13.58
C TYR A 40 3.74 17.72 -13.33
N TRP A 41 2.82 17.80 -12.37
CA TRP A 41 2.11 19.03 -12.03
C TRP A 41 3.00 20.14 -11.44
N LEU A 42 4.01 19.76 -10.65
CA LEU A 42 4.95 20.72 -10.07
C LEU A 42 6.10 21.08 -11.04
N GLU A 43 6.14 20.50 -12.24
CA GLU A 43 7.16 20.73 -13.27
C GLU A 43 8.61 20.64 -12.76
N ILE A 44 8.84 19.83 -11.71
CA ILE A 44 10.15 19.76 -11.02
C ILE A 44 11.23 19.14 -11.90
N LEU A 45 10.84 18.27 -12.84
CA LEU A 45 11.75 17.62 -13.79
C LEU A 45 11.44 18.08 -15.21
N LEU A 46 12.47 18.58 -15.90
CA LEU A 46 12.41 19.04 -17.30
C LEU A 46 12.40 17.88 -18.31
N ASP A 47 12.62 16.64 -17.86
CA ASP A 47 12.72 15.46 -18.73
C ASP A 47 11.35 14.81 -18.98
N PHE A 48 10.68 15.26 -20.03
CA PHE A 48 9.38 14.75 -20.49
C PHE A 48 9.39 13.25 -20.85
N ALA A 49 10.56 12.67 -21.17
CA ALA A 49 10.69 11.27 -21.57
C ALA A 49 10.46 10.27 -20.41
N CYS A 50 10.69 10.70 -19.16
CA CYS A 50 10.56 9.86 -17.97
C CYS A 50 9.25 10.02 -17.21
N LEU A 51 8.54 11.11 -17.44
CA LEU A 51 7.34 11.43 -16.70
C LEU A 51 6.14 10.68 -17.27
N GLU A 52 5.24 10.25 -16.39
CA GLU A 52 3.95 9.71 -16.80
C GLU A 52 2.98 10.90 -16.87
N MET A 53 2.66 11.31 -18.09
CA MET A 53 1.63 12.33 -18.32
C MET A 53 0.27 11.69 -18.05
N SER A 54 -0.27 11.96 -16.87
CA SER A 54 -1.61 11.52 -16.48
C SER A 54 -2.38 12.68 -15.87
N GLN A 55 -3.70 12.59 -15.95
CA GLN A 55 -4.59 13.47 -15.19
C GLN A 55 -4.76 12.94 -13.78
N VAL A 56 -5.19 13.81 -12.88
CA VAL A 56 -5.59 13.43 -11.52
C VAL A 56 -6.95 12.75 -11.61
N ASP A 57 -7.05 11.51 -11.15
CA ASP A 57 -8.29 10.75 -11.19
C ASP A 57 -8.43 9.81 -9.99
N VAL A 58 -9.67 9.49 -9.64
CA VAL A 58 -10.03 8.47 -8.65
C VAL A 58 -10.05 7.12 -9.37
N ALA A 59 -8.94 6.40 -9.29
CA ALA A 59 -8.75 5.18 -10.06
C ALA A 59 -9.41 3.94 -9.45
N TYR A 60 -9.57 3.89 -8.12
CA TYR A 60 -10.22 2.75 -7.48
C TYR A 60 -10.88 3.11 -6.15
N LEU A 61 -12.06 2.55 -5.90
CA LEU A 61 -12.79 2.68 -4.65
C LEU A 61 -13.18 1.28 -4.16
N THR A 62 -12.62 0.88 -3.02
CA THR A 62 -12.79 -0.49 -2.51
C THR A 62 -14.20 -0.78 -1.97
N GLU A 63 -15.03 0.22 -1.72
CA GLU A 63 -16.43 0.01 -1.31
C GLU A 63 -17.30 -0.64 -2.39
N PHE A 64 -16.91 -0.50 -3.66
CA PHE A 64 -17.62 -1.14 -4.77
C PHE A 64 -17.05 -2.52 -5.10
N ASP A 65 -15.92 -2.89 -4.51
CA ASP A 65 -15.30 -4.18 -4.74
C ASP A 65 -15.82 -5.23 -3.76
N LEU A 66 -16.55 -6.20 -4.32
CA LEU A 66 -17.11 -7.33 -3.58
C LEU A 66 -16.04 -8.29 -3.02
N LEU A 67 -14.81 -8.26 -3.56
CA LEU A 67 -13.71 -9.11 -3.12
C LEU A 67 -12.93 -8.49 -1.95
N TRP A 68 -13.05 -7.17 -1.72
CA TRP A 68 -12.28 -6.46 -0.70
C TRP A 68 -12.74 -6.75 0.74
N GLY A 69 -14.05 -6.90 0.93
CA GLY A 69 -14.68 -7.10 2.24
C GLY A 69 -14.82 -8.55 2.68
N ASP A 70 -14.36 -9.52 1.88
CA ASP A 70 -14.55 -10.94 2.14
C ASP A 70 -13.30 -11.76 1.79
N ASP A 71 -12.63 -12.24 2.83
CA ASP A 71 -11.38 -13.01 2.74
C ASP A 71 -11.54 -14.32 1.95
N ALA A 72 -12.71 -14.97 2.05
CA ALA A 72 -13.00 -16.21 1.34
C ALA A 72 -13.18 -15.96 -0.16
N LYS A 73 -13.78 -14.83 -0.54
CA LYS A 73 -13.91 -14.43 -1.96
C LYS A 73 -12.59 -13.96 -2.54
N SER A 74 -11.78 -13.25 -1.75
CA SER A 74 -10.44 -12.82 -2.18
C SER A 74 -9.57 -14.01 -2.58
N ALA A 75 -9.70 -15.16 -1.92
CA ALA A 75 -8.98 -16.39 -2.25
C ALA A 75 -9.12 -16.86 -3.72
N ILE A 76 -10.12 -16.39 -4.46
CA ILE A 76 -10.26 -16.61 -5.91
C ILE A 76 -9.08 -15.94 -6.67
N LEU A 77 -8.67 -14.74 -6.27
CA LEU A 77 -7.54 -14.00 -6.87
C LEU A 77 -6.17 -14.53 -6.43
N ASN A 78 -6.08 -14.98 -5.18
CA ASN A 78 -4.84 -15.43 -4.55
C ASN A 78 -5.02 -16.77 -3.83
N PRO A 79 -5.20 -17.88 -4.57
CA PRO A 79 -5.32 -19.22 -3.97
C PRO A 79 -4.05 -19.63 -3.22
N GLU A 80 -2.90 -19.05 -3.57
CA GLU A 80 -1.62 -19.25 -2.87
C GLU A 80 -1.62 -18.75 -1.42
N SER A 81 -2.59 -17.92 -1.01
CA SER A 81 -2.74 -17.51 0.40
C SER A 81 -2.89 -18.71 1.35
N LEU A 82 -3.51 -19.80 0.88
CA LEU A 82 -3.62 -21.05 1.64
C LEU A 82 -2.24 -21.68 1.94
N LEU A 83 -1.28 -21.52 1.03
CA LEU A 83 0.08 -22.01 1.23
C LEU A 83 0.83 -21.17 2.27
N PHE A 84 0.64 -19.85 2.26
CA PHE A 84 1.36 -18.91 3.13
C PHE A 84 0.64 -18.58 4.45
N GLY A 85 -0.52 -19.20 4.71
CA GLY A 85 -1.23 -19.12 6.00
C GLY A 85 -0.60 -19.94 7.13
N ASN A 86 0.50 -20.66 6.87
CA ASN A 86 1.15 -21.50 7.87
C ASN A 86 2.12 -20.68 8.78
N ILE A 87 2.38 -21.20 9.98
CA ILE A 87 3.22 -20.52 10.98
C ILE A 87 4.66 -20.27 10.50
N ALA A 88 5.22 -21.16 9.68
CA ALA A 88 6.57 -20.98 9.13
C ALA A 88 6.62 -19.80 8.16
N ALA A 89 5.64 -19.67 7.27
CA ALA A 89 5.51 -18.57 6.32
C ALA A 89 5.28 -17.23 7.02
N GLN A 90 4.46 -17.20 8.08
CA GLN A 90 4.25 -16.02 8.90
C GLN A 90 5.52 -15.63 9.68
N SER A 91 6.25 -16.62 10.22
CA SER A 91 7.51 -16.38 10.92
C SER A 91 8.60 -15.81 9.99
N ALA A 92 8.56 -16.13 8.69
CA ALA A 92 9.48 -15.56 7.71
C ALA A 92 9.35 -14.03 7.58
N CYS A 93 8.18 -13.46 7.88
CA CYS A 93 8.00 -12.01 7.87
C CYS A 93 8.85 -11.29 8.93
N ILE A 94 9.27 -11.98 10.00
CA ILE A 94 10.20 -11.44 11.00
C ILE A 94 11.57 -11.16 10.35
N ALA A 95 12.04 -12.06 9.49
CA ALA A 95 13.30 -11.86 8.76
C ALA A 95 13.18 -10.69 7.76
N ASP A 96 12.04 -10.56 7.07
CA ASP A 96 11.76 -9.42 6.20
C ASP A 96 11.71 -8.09 6.98
N CYS A 97 11.11 -8.09 8.17
CA CYS A 97 11.08 -6.93 9.08
C CYS A 97 12.50 -6.46 9.43
N MET A 98 13.36 -7.39 9.84
CA MET A 98 14.75 -7.08 10.18
C MET A 98 15.52 -6.54 8.97
N SER A 99 15.40 -7.20 7.81
CA SER A 99 16.09 -6.79 6.57
C SER A 99 15.63 -5.42 6.07
N SER A 100 14.31 -5.17 6.08
CA SER A 100 13.75 -3.90 5.61
C SER A 100 14.08 -2.74 6.56
N SER A 101 14.23 -3.03 7.85
CA SER A 101 14.57 -2.06 8.90
C SER A 101 16.07 -1.81 9.05
N SER A 102 16.95 -2.75 8.67
CA SER A 102 18.42 -2.63 8.79
C SER A 102 19.07 -1.72 7.74
N GLY A 103 18.30 -0.86 7.07
CA GLY A 103 18.80 0.05 6.04
C GLY A 103 18.76 -0.50 4.62
N SER A 104 18.60 -1.81 4.42
CA SER A 104 18.47 -2.43 3.10
C SER A 104 17.15 -2.07 2.40
N LEU A 105 17.04 -2.34 1.10
CA LEU A 105 15.77 -2.23 0.37
C LEU A 105 14.78 -3.29 0.88
N SER A 106 13.48 -3.05 0.67
CA SER A 106 12.44 -4.04 0.96
C SER A 106 12.72 -5.34 0.22
N ASN A 107 12.53 -6.48 0.88
CA ASN A 107 12.89 -7.78 0.31
C ASN A 107 11.82 -8.29 -0.67
N ASP A 108 12.12 -8.23 -1.97
CA ASP A 108 11.22 -8.71 -3.03
C ASP A 108 11.07 -10.24 -3.10
N GLY A 109 11.97 -11.00 -2.46
CA GLY A 109 11.90 -12.47 -2.45
C GLY A 109 10.76 -13.00 -1.58
N MET A 110 10.44 -12.27 -0.51
CA MET A 110 9.33 -12.60 0.40
C MET A 110 8.09 -11.79 0.04
N PHE A 111 7.54 -12.04 -1.15
CA PHE A 111 6.43 -11.27 -1.71
C PHE A 111 5.11 -11.38 -0.92
N TRP A 112 4.97 -12.38 -0.03
CA TRP A 112 3.78 -12.57 0.82
C TRP A 112 3.87 -11.83 2.15
N CYS A 113 5.03 -11.24 2.46
CA CYS A 113 5.29 -10.49 3.68
C CYS A 113 5.39 -8.99 3.39
N SER A 114 4.93 -8.18 4.33
CA SER A 114 5.16 -6.74 4.43
C SER A 114 6.02 -6.44 5.66
N GLY A 115 7.14 -7.16 5.83
CA GLY A 115 8.06 -7.02 6.96
C GLY A 115 7.37 -6.90 8.33
N CYS A 116 7.65 -5.82 9.06
CA CYS A 116 7.15 -5.61 10.43
C CYS A 116 5.63 -5.41 10.50
N GLN A 117 5.01 -5.02 9.38
CA GLN A 117 3.57 -4.75 9.32
C GLN A 117 2.76 -6.05 9.26
N GLY A 118 3.37 -7.18 8.89
CA GLY A 118 2.71 -8.49 8.85
C GLY A 118 2.61 -9.09 7.45
N SER A 119 1.67 -10.02 7.24
CA SER A 119 1.47 -10.68 5.95
C SER A 119 0.56 -9.89 5.01
N LEU A 120 0.88 -9.92 3.71
CA LEU A 120 0.06 -9.30 2.68
C LEU A 120 -1.20 -10.12 2.35
N TYR A 121 -1.23 -11.41 2.66
CA TYR A 121 -2.42 -12.22 2.42
C TYR A 121 -3.34 -12.23 3.65
N PRO A 122 -4.67 -12.35 3.45
CA PRO A 122 -5.40 -12.19 2.18
C PRO A 122 -5.37 -10.72 1.67
N PHE A 123 -5.57 -10.52 0.37
CA PHE A 123 -5.58 -9.21 -0.29
C PHE A 123 -6.92 -8.47 -0.07
N THR A 124 -7.24 -8.26 1.19
CA THR A 124 -8.48 -7.64 1.66
C THR A 124 -8.19 -6.50 2.62
N GLY A 125 -9.25 -5.78 2.97
CA GLY A 125 -9.20 -4.73 3.98
C GLY A 125 -9.04 -5.24 5.41
N THR A 126 -9.10 -6.56 5.64
CA THR A 126 -9.01 -7.16 6.97
C THR A 126 -7.56 -7.32 7.39
N THR A 127 -7.31 -7.12 8.68
CA THR A 127 -6.04 -7.40 9.34
C THR A 127 -6.32 -8.24 10.58
N SER A 128 -5.53 -9.30 10.75
CA SER A 128 -5.63 -10.22 11.90
C SER A 128 -4.84 -9.72 13.12
N SER A 129 -4.03 -8.69 12.96
CA SER A 129 -3.19 -8.14 14.02
C SER A 129 -3.09 -6.64 13.83
N TYR A 130 -3.78 -5.90 14.71
CA TYR A 130 -3.73 -4.45 14.74
C TYR A 130 -2.41 -3.98 15.40
N ASN A 131 -1.47 -3.51 14.57
CA ASN A 131 -0.17 -2.99 15.00
C ASN A 131 -0.19 -1.45 14.91
N GLY A 132 -1.07 -0.82 15.71
CA GLY A 132 -1.34 0.63 15.65
C GLY A 132 -2.01 1.06 14.35
N GLY A 133 -2.61 2.25 14.31
CA GLY A 133 -3.29 2.73 13.09
C GLY A 133 -2.33 2.97 11.93
N VAL A 134 -1.13 3.45 12.22
CA VAL A 134 -0.09 3.71 11.21
C VAL A 134 0.46 2.41 10.60
N GLY A 135 0.85 1.43 11.42
CA GLY A 135 1.36 0.15 10.93
C GLY A 135 0.29 -0.62 10.16
N THR A 136 -0.93 -0.65 10.69
CA THR A 136 -2.06 -1.33 10.07
C THR A 136 -2.48 -0.66 8.75
N SER A 137 -2.55 0.67 8.69
CA SER A 137 -2.88 1.37 7.44
C SER A 137 -1.79 1.22 6.37
N ALA A 138 -0.51 1.22 6.75
CA ALA A 138 0.58 0.93 5.84
C ALA A 138 0.51 -0.52 5.29
N LEU A 139 0.14 -1.49 6.13
CA LEU A 139 -0.10 -2.87 5.70
C LEU A 139 -1.21 -2.92 4.65
N ILE A 140 -2.35 -2.29 4.93
CA ILE A 140 -3.51 -2.27 4.04
C ILE A 140 -3.16 -1.65 2.67
N VAL A 141 -2.38 -0.57 2.67
CA VAL A 141 -1.88 0.04 1.44
C VAL A 141 -0.98 -0.93 0.66
N ALA A 142 -0.11 -1.67 1.34
CA ALA A 142 0.73 -2.69 0.71
C ALA A 142 -0.09 -3.87 0.17
N LYS A 143 -1.11 -4.33 0.90
CA LYS A 143 -2.06 -5.38 0.45
C LYS A 143 -2.79 -4.94 -0.82
N PHE A 144 -3.31 -3.72 -0.80
CA PHE A 144 -4.04 -3.16 -1.93
C PHE A 144 -3.13 -2.99 -3.16
N MET A 145 -1.90 -2.53 -2.99
CA MET A 145 -0.93 -2.51 -4.08
C MET A 145 -0.64 -3.91 -4.62
N ALA A 146 -0.47 -4.91 -3.76
CA ALA A 146 -0.24 -6.29 -4.21
C ALA A 146 -1.44 -6.85 -4.98
N LYS A 147 -2.67 -6.52 -4.55
CA LYS A 147 -3.91 -6.83 -5.26
C LYS A 147 -3.93 -6.21 -6.66
N LEU A 148 -3.65 -4.91 -6.78
CA LEU A 148 -3.64 -4.23 -8.08
C LEU A 148 -2.57 -4.78 -9.04
N HIS A 149 -1.43 -5.25 -8.53
CA HIS A 149 -0.44 -5.96 -9.34
C HIS A 149 -1.00 -7.29 -9.83
N ARG A 150 -1.67 -8.05 -8.96
CA ARG A 150 -2.30 -9.33 -9.30
C ARG A 150 -3.39 -9.19 -10.37
N GLU A 151 -4.16 -8.11 -10.32
CA GLU A 151 -5.17 -7.74 -11.31
C GLU A 151 -4.57 -7.08 -12.58
N LEU A 152 -3.25 -6.93 -12.64
CA LEU A 152 -2.51 -6.29 -13.74
C LEU A 152 -2.90 -4.82 -14.00
N LEU A 153 -3.46 -4.16 -12.99
CA LEU A 153 -3.77 -2.72 -13.02
C LEU A 153 -2.51 -1.89 -12.77
N LEU A 154 -1.64 -2.34 -11.86
CA LEU A 154 -0.32 -1.74 -11.66
C LEU A 154 0.75 -2.45 -12.49
N TRP A 155 1.52 -1.65 -13.22
CA TRP A 155 2.59 -2.12 -14.09
C TRP A 155 3.97 -1.98 -13.43
N GLY A 156 4.90 -2.83 -13.84
CA GLY A 156 6.32 -2.73 -13.51
C GLY A 156 7.01 -1.66 -14.36
N TYR A 157 7.88 -0.88 -13.71
CA TYR A 157 8.66 0.19 -14.35
C TYR A 157 10.15 0.17 -13.94
N MET A 158 10.59 -0.86 -13.21
CA MET A 158 11.98 -0.98 -12.75
C MET A 158 12.73 -2.08 -13.51
N GLY A 159 14.03 -1.89 -13.68
CA GLY A 159 14.95 -2.92 -14.17
C GLY A 159 15.16 -2.80 -15.67
N ARG A 160 15.84 -3.79 -16.26
CA ARG A 160 16.14 -3.80 -17.70
C ARG A 160 14.88 -3.83 -18.57
N GLU A 161 13.86 -4.58 -18.13
CA GLU A 161 12.57 -4.69 -18.83
C GLU A 161 11.76 -3.39 -18.76
N GLY A 162 11.95 -2.60 -17.71
CA GLY A 162 11.24 -1.33 -17.49
C GLY A 162 11.89 -0.09 -18.12
N LEU A 163 13.06 -0.21 -18.78
CA LEU A 163 13.84 0.93 -19.28
C LEU A 163 13.06 1.77 -20.30
N CYS A 164 12.45 1.13 -21.30
CA CYS A 164 11.78 1.82 -22.41
C CYS A 164 10.25 1.69 -22.37
N GLY A 165 9.69 1.04 -21.35
CA GLY A 165 8.27 0.72 -21.33
C GLY A 165 7.81 0.12 -20.01
N LYS A 166 6.50 -0.04 -19.89
CA LYS A 166 5.86 -0.71 -18.76
C LYS A 166 5.68 -2.20 -19.09
N TYR A 167 5.82 -3.08 -18.11
CA TYR A 167 5.64 -4.51 -18.27
C TYR A 167 4.67 -5.06 -17.21
N PRO A 168 3.94 -6.16 -17.50
CA PRO A 168 3.02 -6.74 -16.54
C PRO A 168 3.81 -7.32 -15.36
N MET A 169 3.45 -6.94 -14.14
CA MET A 169 4.13 -7.35 -12.91
C MET A 169 3.10 -7.93 -11.93
N PRO A 170 2.73 -9.23 -12.04
CA PRO A 170 1.68 -9.83 -11.21
C PRO A 170 2.09 -10.04 -9.74
N ILE A 171 3.40 -10.09 -9.47
CA ILE A 171 3.97 -10.18 -8.12
C ILE A 171 4.61 -8.84 -7.79
N ILE A 172 4.16 -8.22 -6.71
CA ILE A 172 4.66 -6.91 -6.27
C ILE A 172 6.17 -6.94 -6.00
N LYS A 173 6.89 -5.98 -6.58
CA LYS A 173 8.28 -5.66 -6.21
C LYS A 173 8.28 -4.52 -5.21
N LYS A 174 8.27 -4.85 -3.92
CA LYS A 174 8.22 -3.90 -2.80
C LYS A 174 9.33 -2.86 -2.87
N CYS A 175 10.53 -3.22 -3.35
CA CYS A 175 11.65 -2.29 -3.46
C CYS A 175 11.39 -1.10 -4.41
N GLN A 176 10.39 -1.21 -5.30
CA GLN A 176 9.98 -0.14 -6.21
C GLN A 176 9.23 0.99 -5.51
N TYR A 177 8.66 0.72 -4.34
CA TYR A 177 7.73 1.63 -3.69
C TYR A 177 8.31 2.23 -2.40
N ARG A 178 7.97 3.50 -2.16
CA ARG A 178 8.12 4.16 -0.87
C ARG A 178 6.81 4.83 -0.49
N LEU A 179 6.50 4.79 0.81
CA LEU A 179 5.31 5.38 1.40
C LEU A 179 5.70 6.68 2.11
N GLN A 180 5.00 7.76 1.80
CA GLN A 180 5.10 9.00 2.55
C GLN A 180 3.72 9.32 3.11
N MET A 181 3.63 9.45 4.43
CA MET A 181 2.36 9.74 5.09
C MET A 181 1.95 11.20 4.84
N THR A 182 0.72 11.41 4.39
CA THR A 182 0.15 12.74 4.12
C THR A 182 -0.98 13.12 5.08
N TYR A 183 -1.63 12.15 5.71
CA TYR A 183 -2.73 12.36 6.66
C TYR A 183 -2.71 11.27 7.75
N PRO A 184 -3.03 11.58 9.03
CA PRO A 184 -3.50 12.87 9.55
C PRO A 184 -2.40 13.88 9.86
N ILE A 185 -1.18 13.42 10.17
CA ILE A 185 0.01 14.27 10.31
C ILE A 185 1.00 13.91 9.20
N THR A 186 1.44 14.91 8.44
CA THR A 186 2.33 14.73 7.31
C THR A 186 3.74 14.33 7.76
N GLU A 187 4.32 13.37 7.05
CA GLU A 187 5.75 13.07 7.11
C GLU A 187 6.46 13.89 6.04
N ILE A 188 7.32 14.81 6.44
CA ILE A 188 8.06 15.66 5.49
C ILE A 188 9.53 15.25 5.35
N HIS A 189 10.08 14.47 6.28
CA HIS A 189 11.53 14.25 6.35
C HIS A 189 11.99 12.93 5.74
N SER A 190 11.13 11.91 5.68
CA SER A 190 11.55 10.59 5.19
C SER A 190 10.44 9.83 4.49
N CYS A 191 10.80 9.13 3.42
CA CYS A 191 9.90 8.17 2.76
C CYS A 191 10.19 6.76 3.31
N LYS A 192 9.15 6.09 3.78
CA LYS A 192 9.22 4.79 4.45
C LYS A 192 9.20 3.65 3.44
N LYS A 193 9.86 2.56 3.77
CA LYS A 193 9.88 1.35 2.94
C LYS A 193 8.71 0.46 3.32
N ILE A 194 8.17 -0.30 2.36
CA ILE A 194 7.21 -1.36 2.68
C ILE A 194 7.95 -2.41 3.54
N GLY A 195 7.42 -2.70 4.72
CA GLY A 195 8.00 -3.65 5.68
C GLY A 195 9.06 -3.10 6.64
N GLU A 196 9.39 -1.81 6.57
CA GLU A 196 10.17 -1.13 7.60
C GLU A 196 9.35 -0.97 8.89
N THR A 197 10.02 -1.07 10.04
CA THR A 197 9.39 -0.89 11.35
C THR A 197 8.76 0.49 11.53
N GLU A 198 7.47 0.50 11.85
CA GLU A 198 6.69 1.69 12.14
C GLU A 198 7.04 2.31 13.49
N THR A 199 7.66 1.56 14.39
CA THR A 199 8.07 2.03 15.74
C THR A 199 8.90 3.30 15.72
N THR A 200 9.67 3.55 14.66
CA THR A 200 10.53 4.73 14.52
C THR A 200 9.77 6.00 14.14
N TRP A 201 8.54 5.88 13.63
CA TRP A 201 7.83 7.03 13.04
C TRP A 201 6.32 7.08 13.34
N GLN A 202 5.73 6.04 13.92
CA GLN A 202 4.30 6.02 14.26
C GLN A 202 3.91 7.00 15.37
N GLY A 203 4.88 7.46 16.17
CA GLY A 203 4.64 8.29 17.35
C GLY A 203 3.85 9.56 17.02
N ALA A 204 2.76 9.78 17.78
CA ALA A 204 1.85 10.93 17.66
C ALA A 204 1.17 11.12 16.29
N ARG A 205 1.20 10.12 15.40
CA ARG A 205 0.58 10.22 14.07
C ARG A 205 -0.84 9.66 13.99
N GLU A 206 -1.32 9.12 15.09
CA GLU A 206 -2.69 8.67 15.28
C GLU A 206 -3.24 9.40 16.51
N PHE A 207 -4.46 9.91 16.40
CA PHE A 207 -5.16 10.57 17.50
C PHE A 207 -6.67 10.36 17.36
N PRO A 208 -7.40 10.26 18.48
CA PRO A 208 -8.80 9.86 18.45
C PRO A 208 -9.71 10.88 17.73
N VAL A 209 -10.86 10.42 17.25
CA VAL A 209 -11.96 11.21 16.65
C VAL A 209 -11.69 11.73 15.23
N LYS A 210 -10.48 12.21 14.95
CA LYS A 210 -10.14 12.82 13.65
C LYS A 210 -8.91 12.22 12.99
N GLY A 211 -8.04 11.54 13.73
CA GLY A 211 -6.78 10.99 13.25
C GLY A 211 -6.79 9.47 13.08
N GLU A 212 -7.96 8.89 12.82
CA GLU A 212 -8.17 7.44 12.65
C GLU A 212 -8.18 7.01 11.17
N ASP A 213 -8.25 7.98 10.26
CA ASP A 213 -8.08 7.79 8.82
C ASP A 213 -6.64 8.13 8.42
N PHE A 214 -6.10 7.44 7.40
CA PHE A 214 -4.71 7.57 6.99
C PHE A 214 -4.60 7.84 5.49
N GLY A 215 -3.68 8.74 5.13
CA GLY A 215 -3.36 9.07 3.75
C GLY A 215 -1.88 8.83 3.47
N TYR A 216 -1.59 8.22 2.33
CA TYR A 216 -0.22 7.95 1.88
C TYR A 216 -0.01 8.41 0.44
N LEU A 217 1.04 9.19 0.23
CA LEU A 217 1.63 9.43 -1.08
C LEU A 217 2.63 8.31 -1.38
N ILE A 218 2.48 7.70 -2.55
CA ILE A 218 3.26 6.53 -2.94
C ILE A 218 4.25 6.95 -4.01
N TRP A 219 5.52 6.87 -3.66
CA TRP A 219 6.62 7.10 -4.59
C TRP A 219 6.98 5.81 -5.27
N ARG A 220 7.02 5.84 -6.60
CA ARG A 220 7.36 4.69 -7.43
C ARG A 220 8.66 4.97 -8.17
N LYS A 221 9.65 4.11 -7.99
CA LYS A 221 10.89 4.16 -8.77
C LYS A 221 10.61 3.73 -10.21
N ARG A 222 11.09 4.51 -11.16
CA ARG A 222 11.04 4.24 -12.61
C ARG A 222 12.46 4.24 -13.16
N SER A 223 12.77 3.22 -13.95
CA SER A 223 13.96 3.19 -14.80
C SER A 223 13.55 3.78 -16.15
N CYS A 224 14.33 4.71 -16.68
CA CYS A 224 14.10 5.25 -18.01
C CYS A 224 15.32 5.05 -18.90
N CYS A 225 15.08 4.86 -20.18
CA CYS A 225 16.07 5.00 -21.22
C CYS A 225 16.10 6.47 -21.67
N LEU A 226 17.24 7.11 -21.46
CA LEU A 226 17.64 8.25 -22.27
C LEU A 226 18.44 7.68 -23.44
N PHE A 227 18.19 8.21 -24.64
CA PHE A 227 18.74 7.74 -25.92
C PHE A 227 20.25 7.49 -25.88
#